data_AF-A0A7R8Z6H1-F1
#
_entry.id   AF-A0A7R8Z6H1-F1
#
_cell.length_a   1.000
_cell.length_b   1.000
_cell.length_c   1.000
_cell.angle_alpha   90.00
_cell.angle_beta   90.00
_cell.angle_gamma   90.00
#
_symmetry.space_group_name_H-M   'P 1'
#
loop_
_entity.id
_entity.type
_entity.pdbx_description
1 polymer ?
#
loop_
_entity_poly.entity_id
_entity_poly.type
_entity_poly.pdbx_seq_one_letter_code
_entity_poly.pdbx_strand_id
1 'polypeptide(L)'
;MSLCCSQSGYVCMVFYKRDWHVIELQRSHTWTQIAEEACTSQNFNPAVLPYTTLITATPRSRQCPYLGRYSVSGLMGRHAAAQVGGVGVGATPGEEGAPCSDQQQFQSLAVGCGSEDKMEFHSACSTEAVSTYSCHGSWEDNGTSYLIASPSSRKSVGARRYCFIYTDTGVAAGGGTNQAAAGVDERASLLQVASVTESCHRNLPLSGMTWTFNLTSYGECAESASTTKSMVPLSSLVSVILLFAAVNSR
;
A
#
# COMPACT_ATOMS: atom_id res chain seq x y z
N MET A 1 -2.63 27.43 8.68
CA MET A 1 -1.52 27.37 9.66
C MET A 1 -2.14 27.52 11.03
N SER A 2 -1.75 26.68 11.98
CA SER A 2 -2.36 26.59 13.31
C SER A 2 -1.28 26.69 14.38
N LEU A 3 -1.64 27.22 15.54
CA LEU A 3 -0.74 27.34 16.70
C LEU A 3 -1.14 26.31 17.76
N CYS A 4 -0.19 25.53 18.28
CA CYS A 4 -0.40 24.72 19.47
C CYS A 4 0.16 25.46 20.69
N CYS A 5 -0.62 25.56 21.75
CA CYS A 5 -0.17 26.08 23.04
C CYS A 5 -0.05 24.94 24.05
N SER A 6 1.05 24.92 24.79
CA SER A 6 1.30 24.00 25.91
C SER A 6 2.04 24.74 27.03
N GLN A 7 2.24 24.09 28.18
CA GLN A 7 2.98 24.64 29.31
C GLN A 7 4.43 25.03 28.96
N SER A 8 4.98 24.43 27.90
CA SER A 8 6.34 24.70 27.42
C SER A 8 6.43 25.84 26.39
N GLY A 9 5.30 26.41 25.96
CA GLY A 9 5.22 27.49 24.96
C GLY A 9 4.34 27.14 23.75
N TYR A 10 4.65 27.78 22.62
CA TYR A 10 3.93 27.69 21.36
C TYR A 10 4.74 26.97 20.28
N VAL A 11 4.06 26.16 19.47
CA VAL A 11 4.62 25.59 18.23
C VAL A 11 3.70 25.86 17.07
N CYS A 12 4.30 26.09 15.90
CA CYS A 12 3.54 26.23 14.67
C CYS A 12 3.25 24.86 14.08
N MET A 13 2.04 24.65 13.58
CA MET A 13 1.59 23.40 13.00
C MET A 13 0.82 23.63 11.70
N VAL A 14 0.99 22.74 10.74
CA VAL A 14 0.18 22.68 9.52
C VAL A 14 -0.33 21.26 9.34
N PHE A 15 -1.64 21.15 9.10
CA PHE A 15 -2.32 19.89 8.85
C PHE A 15 -2.65 19.78 7.37
N TYR A 16 -2.34 18.62 6.80
CA TYR A 16 -2.65 18.26 5.43
C TYR A 16 -3.63 17.11 5.46
N LYS A 17 -4.84 17.33 4.94
CA LYS A 17 -5.80 16.24 4.74
C LYS A 17 -5.31 15.39 3.56
N ARG A 18 -5.03 14.11 3.80
CA ARG A 18 -4.57 13.17 2.77
C ARG A 18 -5.67 12.22 2.32
N ASP A 19 -6.38 11.65 3.27
CA ASP A 19 -7.54 10.78 3.05
C ASP A 19 -8.57 11.05 4.18
N TRP A 20 -9.74 10.42 4.13
CA TRP A 20 -10.79 10.54 5.13
C TRP A 20 -10.31 10.21 6.55
N HIS A 21 -9.43 9.22 6.70
CA HIS A 21 -8.92 8.77 8.00
C HIS A 21 -7.43 9.08 8.20
N VAL A 22 -6.83 9.87 7.31
CA VAL A 22 -5.39 10.12 7.27
C VAL A 22 -5.11 11.60 7.11
N ILE A 23 -4.33 12.15 8.04
CA ILE A 23 -3.79 13.50 7.95
C ILE A 23 -2.27 13.43 8.10
N GLU A 24 -1.57 14.38 7.49
CA GLU A 24 -0.18 14.63 7.82
C GLU A 24 -0.06 15.94 8.61
N LEU A 25 0.88 15.96 9.54
CA LEU A 25 1.22 17.10 10.38
C LEU A 25 2.68 17.49 10.12
N GLN A 26 2.91 18.77 9.85
CA GLN A 26 4.22 19.39 10.01
C GLN A 26 4.17 20.32 11.21
N ARG A 27 5.24 20.33 12.01
CA ARG A 27 5.36 21.22 13.17
C ARG A 27 6.74 21.85 13.27
N SER A 28 6.83 23.04 13.83
CA SER A 28 8.12 23.62 14.22
C SER A 28 8.82 22.70 15.23
N HIS A 29 10.15 22.65 15.15
CA HIS A 29 10.96 21.87 16.08
C HIS A 29 11.16 22.61 17.40
N THR A 30 11.23 23.93 17.33
CA THR A 30 11.43 24.84 18.46
C THR A 30 10.09 25.27 19.04
N TRP A 31 10.03 25.29 20.38
CA TRP A 31 8.97 25.92 21.15
C TRP A 31 9.35 27.37 21.39
N THR A 32 8.43 28.30 21.17
CA THR A 32 8.62 29.74 21.44
C THR A 32 7.73 30.18 22.59
N GLN A 33 8.16 31.19 23.36
CA GLN A 33 7.29 31.74 24.42
C GLN A 33 6.27 32.74 23.87
N ILE A 34 6.47 33.22 22.64
CA ILE A 34 5.61 34.17 21.95
C ILE A 34 4.95 33.45 20.76
N ALA A 35 3.63 33.61 20.64
CA ALA A 35 2.80 32.92 19.65
C ALA A 35 3.21 33.27 18.20
N GLU A 36 3.46 34.55 17.95
CA GLU A 36 3.78 35.10 16.63
C GLU A 36 5.14 34.60 16.12
N GLU A 37 6.09 34.35 17.04
CA GLU A 37 7.42 33.85 16.70
C GLU A 37 7.39 32.40 16.20
N ALA A 38 6.46 31.58 16.70
CA ALA A 38 6.40 30.15 16.40
C ALA A 38 6.28 29.88 14.89
N CYS A 39 5.51 30.72 14.20
CA CYS A 39 5.18 30.56 12.78
C CYS A 39 6.02 31.45 11.84
N THR A 40 7.07 32.09 12.35
CA THR A 40 8.03 32.82 11.51
C THR A 40 8.80 31.85 10.62
N SER A 41 9.29 32.32 9.47
CA SER A 41 10.08 31.52 8.52
C SER A 41 11.36 30.92 9.13
N GLN A 42 11.87 31.50 10.21
CA GLN A 42 13.00 30.97 10.97
C GLN A 42 12.64 29.70 11.77
N ASN A 43 11.45 29.65 12.35
CA ASN A 43 10.99 28.53 13.19
C ASN A 43 10.15 27.50 12.42
N PHE A 44 9.49 27.94 11.34
CA PHE A 44 8.64 27.09 10.52
C PHE A 44 8.96 27.26 9.04
N ASN A 45 9.62 26.25 8.48
CA ASN A 45 9.83 26.12 7.04
C ASN A 45 9.23 24.79 6.54
N PRO A 46 8.06 24.81 5.89
CA PRO A 46 7.38 23.58 5.47
C PRO A 46 8.15 22.80 4.40
N ALA A 47 9.13 23.39 3.72
CA ALA A 47 9.93 22.69 2.71
C ALA A 47 10.94 21.69 3.32
N VAL A 48 11.34 21.90 4.58
CA VAL A 48 12.38 21.10 5.25
C VAL A 48 11.85 20.31 6.45
N LEU A 49 10.69 20.70 7.00
CA LEU A 49 10.11 20.03 8.17
C LEU A 49 9.54 18.65 7.80
N PRO A 50 9.76 17.62 8.63
CA PRO A 50 9.26 16.28 8.36
C PRO A 50 7.74 16.23 8.50
N TYR A 51 7.11 15.35 7.71
CA TYR A 51 5.72 14.99 7.88
C TYR A 51 5.59 13.89 8.92
N THR A 52 4.63 14.04 9.82
CA THR A 52 4.14 12.98 10.71
C THR A 52 2.76 12.56 10.25
N THR A 53 2.59 11.30 9.89
CA THR A 53 1.30 10.75 9.48
C THR A 53 0.49 10.39 10.73
N LEU A 54 -0.73 10.91 10.82
CA LEU A 54 -1.68 10.58 11.87
C LEU A 54 -2.90 9.92 11.25
N ILE A 55 -3.38 8.88 11.91
CA ILE A 55 -4.56 8.13 11.48
C ILE A 55 -5.53 7.97 12.63
N THR A 56 -6.80 7.78 12.30
CA THR A 56 -7.82 7.48 13.31
C THR A 56 -7.47 6.18 14.05
N ALA A 57 -7.83 6.09 15.35
CA ALA A 57 -7.52 4.93 16.18
C ALA A 57 -8.09 3.61 15.64
N THR A 58 -9.25 3.68 14.96
CA THR A 58 -9.96 2.55 14.35
C THR A 58 -10.25 2.87 12.87
N PRO A 59 -9.24 2.82 12.00
CA PRO A 59 -9.45 3.11 10.59
C PRO A 59 -10.30 2.02 9.96
N ARG A 60 -11.25 2.41 9.10
CA ARG A 60 -12.07 1.46 8.34
C ARG A 60 -11.24 0.87 7.22
N SER A 61 -11.54 -0.37 6.83
CA SER A 61 -10.99 -0.92 5.58
C SER A 61 -11.46 -0.10 4.38
N ARG A 62 -10.59 0.07 3.40
CA ARG A 62 -10.80 0.78 2.14
C ARG A 62 -10.13 0.02 1.02
N GLN A 63 -10.60 0.24 -0.21
CA GLN A 63 -10.00 -0.33 -1.41
C GLN A 63 -8.49 -0.01 -1.46
N CYS A 64 -7.68 -1.03 -1.72
CA CYS A 64 -6.25 -0.88 -1.93
C CYS A 64 -5.98 -0.18 -3.27
N PRO A 65 -4.97 0.69 -3.35
CA PRO A 65 -4.48 1.20 -4.63
C PRO A 65 -3.76 0.07 -5.40
N TYR A 66 -3.54 0.29 -6.71
CA TYR A 66 -2.76 -0.63 -7.55
C TYR A 66 -3.29 -2.08 -7.56
N LEU A 67 -4.60 -2.25 -7.77
CA LEU A 67 -5.22 -3.56 -7.91
C LEU A 67 -4.51 -4.38 -9.01
N GLY A 68 -4.27 -5.66 -8.75
CA GLY A 68 -3.60 -6.53 -9.71
C GLY A 68 -2.74 -7.61 -9.06
N ARG A 69 -1.96 -8.28 -9.91
CA ARG A 69 -1.08 -9.38 -9.55
C ARG A 69 0.35 -9.04 -9.94
N TYR A 70 1.25 -9.23 -8.98
CA TYR A 70 2.65 -8.82 -9.09
C TYR A 70 3.59 -9.95 -8.70
N SER A 71 4.70 -10.08 -9.43
CA SER A 71 5.84 -10.88 -9.01
C SER A 71 6.75 -10.03 -8.12
N VAL A 72 7.27 -10.63 -7.05
CA VAL A 72 8.13 -9.98 -6.07
C VAL A 72 9.58 -10.37 -6.33
N SER A 73 10.46 -9.38 -6.44
CA SER A 73 11.91 -9.60 -6.63
C SER A 73 12.74 -8.69 -5.72
N GLY A 74 14.00 -9.07 -5.48
CA GLY A 74 14.98 -8.20 -4.80
C GLY A 74 14.72 -7.91 -3.32
N LEU A 75 14.18 -8.86 -2.56
CA LEU A 75 13.87 -8.67 -1.13
C LEU A 75 15.14 -8.31 -0.33
N MET A 76 15.27 -7.04 0.04
CA MET A 76 16.27 -6.55 0.98
C MET A 76 15.57 -6.15 2.27
N GLY A 77 15.72 -6.98 3.30
CA GLY A 77 15.22 -6.73 4.66
C GLY A 77 16.28 -7.09 5.70
N ARG A 78 16.14 -6.56 6.92
CA ARG A 78 17.14 -6.70 8.01
C ARG A 78 17.44 -8.16 8.45
N HIS A 79 16.75 -9.15 7.90
CA HIS A 79 17.07 -10.57 8.08
C HIS A 79 18.07 -11.13 7.05
N ALA A 80 18.50 -10.35 6.04
CA ALA A 80 19.51 -10.76 5.05
C ALA A 80 20.95 -10.30 5.40
N ALA A 81 21.14 -9.57 6.50
CA ALA A 81 22.46 -9.05 6.91
C ALA A 81 23.18 -9.92 7.97
N ALA A 82 22.69 -11.13 8.23
CA ALA A 82 23.46 -12.18 8.87
C ALA A 82 23.62 -13.30 7.84
N GLN A 83 24.84 -13.80 7.66
CA GLN A 83 25.28 -14.76 6.62
C GLN A 83 25.84 -14.13 5.33
N VAL A 84 26.77 -13.17 5.45
CA VAL A 84 27.91 -13.10 4.51
C VAL A 84 29.10 -13.71 5.23
N GLY A 85 29.28 -15.02 5.07
CA GLY A 85 30.34 -15.76 5.72
C GLY A 85 30.25 -17.27 5.48
N GLY A 86 30.27 -17.69 4.22
CA GLY A 86 30.29 -19.12 3.88
C GLY A 86 30.45 -19.36 2.39
N VAL A 87 31.71 -19.39 1.93
CA VAL A 87 32.08 -19.84 0.58
C VAL A 87 31.72 -21.32 0.44
N GLY A 88 30.91 -21.66 -0.57
CA GLY A 88 30.57 -23.04 -0.91
C GLY A 88 31.62 -23.72 -1.77
N VAL A 89 31.75 -25.04 -1.64
CA VAL A 89 32.24 -25.94 -2.69
C VAL A 89 31.52 -27.29 -2.54
N GLY A 90 30.86 -27.75 -3.60
CA GLY A 90 30.34 -29.12 -3.71
C GLY A 90 29.00 -29.20 -4.44
N ALA A 91 29.00 -29.06 -5.76
CA ALA A 91 27.83 -29.30 -6.59
C ALA A 91 27.67 -30.80 -6.90
N THR A 92 26.50 -31.36 -6.63
CA THR A 92 26.03 -32.66 -7.17
C THR A 92 24.69 -32.43 -7.88
N PRO A 93 24.51 -32.90 -9.13
CA PRO A 93 23.27 -32.71 -9.87
C PRO A 93 22.30 -33.86 -9.63
N GLY A 94 21.10 -33.53 -9.15
CA GLY A 94 19.94 -34.41 -9.12
C GLY A 94 19.36 -34.59 -7.73
N GLU A 95 18.31 -33.84 -7.40
CA GLU A 95 17.07 -34.32 -6.76
C GLU A 95 16.08 -33.17 -6.48
N GLU A 96 14.82 -33.56 -6.48
CA GLU A 96 13.59 -32.76 -6.43
C GLU A 96 13.41 -31.96 -5.13
N GLY A 97 12.73 -30.81 -5.25
CA GLY A 97 12.09 -30.12 -4.13
C GLY A 97 13.03 -29.38 -3.18
N ALA A 98 13.32 -28.11 -3.47
CA ALA A 98 14.02 -27.25 -2.52
C ALA A 98 13.24 -27.20 -1.18
N PRO A 99 13.88 -27.53 -0.04
CA PRO A 99 13.22 -27.47 1.26
C PRO A 99 12.92 -26.01 1.59
N CYS A 100 11.66 -25.71 1.86
CA CYS A 100 11.19 -24.41 2.32
C CYS A 100 11.81 -24.12 3.69
N SER A 101 12.98 -23.48 3.70
CA SER A 101 13.58 -22.94 4.92
C SER A 101 12.82 -21.66 5.31
N ASP A 102 12.70 -21.37 6.61
CA ASP A 102 11.90 -20.30 7.24
C ASP A 102 12.29 -18.85 6.86
N GLN A 103 12.95 -18.64 5.73
CA GLN A 103 13.17 -17.32 5.17
C GLN A 103 11.93 -16.94 4.36
N GLN A 104 11.15 -16.00 4.89
CA GLN A 104 9.96 -15.40 4.27
C GLN A 104 10.30 -14.72 2.95
N GLN A 105 10.51 -15.53 1.92
CA GLN A 105 10.75 -15.08 0.56
C GLN A 105 9.40 -15.00 -0.13
N PHE A 106 8.78 -13.83 -0.03
CA PHE A 106 7.59 -13.52 -0.82
C PHE A 106 7.95 -13.64 -2.31
N GLN A 107 7.12 -14.38 -3.06
CA GLN A 107 7.33 -14.58 -4.49
C GLN A 107 6.29 -13.80 -5.31
N SER A 108 5.08 -13.66 -4.79
CA SER A 108 4.02 -12.93 -5.46
C SER A 108 3.17 -12.12 -4.48
N LEU A 109 2.54 -11.09 -5.03
CA LEU A 109 1.64 -10.19 -4.34
C LEU A 109 0.34 -10.08 -5.13
N ALA A 110 -0.78 -10.31 -4.48
CA ALA A 110 -2.11 -10.04 -5.01
C ALA A 110 -2.72 -8.86 -4.26
N VAL A 111 -3.12 -7.83 -4.98
CA VAL A 111 -3.76 -6.63 -4.41
C VAL A 111 -5.19 -6.57 -4.93
N GLY A 112 -6.16 -6.69 -4.03
CA GLY A 112 -7.57 -6.59 -4.37
C GLY A 112 -8.22 -7.86 -4.94
N CYS A 113 -7.45 -8.93 -5.18
CA CYS A 113 -7.98 -10.10 -5.88
C CYS A 113 -8.88 -10.99 -5.01
N GLY A 114 -8.60 -11.11 -3.70
CA GLY A 114 -9.47 -11.81 -2.76
C GLY A 114 -10.62 -10.93 -2.26
N SER A 115 -10.29 -9.70 -1.85
CA SER A 115 -11.24 -8.60 -1.68
C SER A 115 -10.55 -7.28 -1.97
N GLU A 116 -11.30 -6.29 -2.46
CA GLU A 116 -10.76 -5.00 -2.91
C GLU A 116 -9.95 -4.25 -1.84
N ASP A 117 -10.22 -4.52 -0.55
CA ASP A 117 -9.55 -3.89 0.59
C ASP A 117 -8.34 -4.67 1.14
N LYS A 118 -7.91 -5.73 0.45
CA LYS A 118 -6.83 -6.62 0.90
C LYS A 118 -5.63 -6.67 -0.03
N MET A 119 -4.47 -6.81 0.60
CA MET A 119 -3.20 -7.10 -0.04
C MET A 119 -2.62 -8.40 0.54
N GLU A 120 -2.29 -9.35 -0.33
CA GLU A 120 -1.96 -10.72 0.03
C GLU A 120 -0.61 -11.13 -0.56
N PHE A 121 0.35 -11.41 0.32
CA PHE A 121 1.65 -11.93 -0.06
C PHE A 121 1.65 -13.46 -0.01
N HIS A 122 2.15 -14.07 -1.07
CA HIS A 122 2.28 -15.52 -1.20
C HIS A 122 3.74 -15.94 -1.32
N SER A 123 4.06 -17.13 -0.82
CA SER A 123 5.36 -17.77 -1.00
C SER A 123 5.28 -18.84 -2.09
N ALA A 124 6.44 -19.25 -2.61
CA ALA A 124 6.54 -20.38 -3.55
C ALA A 124 6.12 -21.73 -2.94
N CYS A 125 6.08 -21.79 -1.61
CA CYS A 125 5.97 -23.01 -0.81
C CYS A 125 4.55 -23.33 -0.37
N SER A 126 3.63 -22.37 -0.44
CA SER A 126 2.24 -22.56 -0.01
C SER A 126 1.30 -21.82 -0.94
N THR A 127 0.15 -22.42 -1.18
CA THR A 127 -0.96 -21.80 -1.91
C THR A 127 -1.73 -20.80 -1.04
N GLU A 128 -1.60 -20.87 0.29
CA GLU A 128 -2.20 -19.91 1.22
C GLU A 128 -1.38 -18.61 1.32
N ALA A 129 -2.06 -17.48 1.55
CA ALA A 129 -1.39 -16.22 1.80
C ALA A 129 -0.59 -16.29 3.11
N VAL A 130 0.70 -16.01 3.03
CA VAL A 130 1.62 -16.01 4.18
C VAL A 130 1.45 -14.74 5.00
N SER A 131 1.07 -13.63 4.36
CA SER A 131 0.79 -12.37 5.03
C SER A 131 -0.30 -11.62 4.30
N THR A 132 -1.35 -11.26 5.02
CA THR A 132 -2.49 -10.50 4.50
C THR A 132 -2.60 -9.19 5.25
N TYR A 133 -2.84 -8.12 4.50
CA TYR A 133 -2.97 -6.76 5.00
C TYR A 133 -4.30 -6.17 4.58
N SER A 134 -4.94 -5.42 5.48
CA SER A 134 -6.12 -4.62 5.19
C SER A 134 -5.74 -3.17 4.98
N CYS A 135 -6.14 -2.61 3.84
CA CYS A 135 -5.88 -1.24 3.42
C CYS A 135 -6.83 -0.26 4.12
N HIS A 136 -6.34 0.93 4.47
CA HIS A 136 -7.08 1.91 5.28
C HIS A 136 -7.17 3.31 4.68
N GLY A 137 -6.23 3.66 3.81
CA GLY A 137 -6.19 4.95 3.14
C GLY A 137 -4.90 5.11 2.35
N SER A 138 -4.98 5.88 1.28
CA SER A 138 -3.87 6.10 0.36
C SER A 138 -3.87 7.53 -0.18
N TRP A 139 -2.68 8.04 -0.48
CA TRP A 139 -2.53 9.32 -1.15
C TRP A 139 -1.27 9.31 -2.02
N GLU A 140 -1.23 10.20 -2.99
CA GLU A 140 -0.07 10.43 -3.83
C GLU A 140 0.45 11.84 -3.58
N ASP A 141 1.77 12.01 -3.62
CA ASP A 141 2.41 13.30 -3.55
C ASP A 141 3.74 13.27 -4.29
N ASN A 142 3.92 14.19 -5.25
CA ASN A 142 5.11 14.28 -6.10
C ASN A 142 5.51 12.94 -6.77
N GLY A 143 4.53 12.17 -7.25
CA GLY A 143 4.75 10.88 -7.91
C GLY A 143 5.13 9.73 -6.98
N THR A 144 5.12 9.94 -5.66
CA THR A 144 5.24 8.87 -4.67
C THR A 144 3.87 8.59 -4.05
N SER A 145 3.48 7.32 -4.05
CA SER A 145 2.22 6.86 -3.47
C SER A 145 2.44 6.24 -2.11
N TYR A 146 1.52 6.49 -1.20
CA TYR A 146 1.55 6.03 0.18
C TYR A 146 0.27 5.27 0.49
N LEU A 147 0.41 4.18 1.24
CA LEU A 147 -0.70 3.32 1.67
C LEU A 147 -0.53 2.96 3.13
N ILE A 148 -1.57 3.22 3.92
CA ILE A 148 -1.66 2.70 5.28
C ILE A 148 -2.40 1.37 5.26
N ALA A 149 -1.77 0.33 5.80
CA ALA A 149 -2.39 -0.97 5.95
C ALA A 149 -2.04 -1.63 7.29
N SER A 150 -2.92 -2.49 7.79
CA SER A 150 -2.69 -3.27 9.02
C SER A 150 -2.69 -4.77 8.71
N PRO A 151 -1.87 -5.58 9.41
CA PRO A 151 -1.94 -7.03 9.26
C PRO A 151 -3.32 -7.54 9.67
N SER A 152 -3.93 -8.39 8.85
CA SER A 152 -5.23 -8.99 9.15
C SER A 152 -5.13 -10.14 10.17
N SER A 153 -3.95 -10.76 10.30
CA SER A 153 -3.68 -11.86 11.22
C SER A 153 -3.04 -11.38 12.53
N ARG A 154 -3.55 -11.88 13.66
CA ARG A 154 -2.94 -11.68 14.99
C ARG A 154 -1.60 -12.43 15.19
N LYS A 155 -1.16 -13.24 14.21
CA LYS A 155 0.16 -13.91 14.26
C LYS A 155 1.34 -12.95 14.04
N SER A 156 1.09 -11.74 13.56
CA SER A 156 2.13 -10.72 13.40
C SER A 156 2.54 -10.18 14.78
N VAL A 157 3.64 -10.69 15.33
CA VAL A 157 4.32 -10.15 16.53
C VAL A 157 4.92 -8.75 16.25
N GLY A 158 4.75 -8.23 15.03
CA GLY A 158 5.28 -6.96 14.54
C GLY A 158 4.36 -5.76 14.74
N ALA A 159 4.59 -4.72 13.94
CA ALA A 159 3.88 -3.46 14.06
C ALA A 159 2.39 -3.59 13.79
N ARG A 160 1.59 -2.83 14.55
CA ARG A 160 0.13 -2.81 14.39
C ARG A 160 -0.31 -2.29 13.02
N ARG A 161 0.53 -1.48 12.37
CA ARG A 161 0.27 -0.81 11.10
C ARG A 161 1.57 -0.59 10.36
N TYR A 162 1.46 -0.57 9.04
CA TYR A 162 2.55 -0.32 8.12
C TYR A 162 2.15 0.81 7.18
N CYS A 163 3.12 1.67 6.89
CA CYS A 163 3.05 2.55 5.73
C CYS A 163 3.83 1.92 4.59
N PHE A 164 3.13 1.53 3.52
CA PHE A 164 3.71 1.08 2.27
C PHE A 164 3.93 2.29 1.36
N ILE A 165 5.15 2.45 0.86
CA ILE A 165 5.55 3.53 -0.03
C ILE A 165 5.85 2.94 -1.39
N TYR A 166 5.20 3.49 -2.41
CA TYR A 166 5.17 3.04 -3.79
C TYR A 166 5.82 4.11 -4.66
N THR A 167 6.89 3.74 -5.37
CA THR A 167 7.51 4.61 -6.38
C THR A 167 7.59 3.87 -7.70
N ASP A 168 7.05 4.45 -8.76
CA ASP A 168 7.28 3.98 -10.12
C ASP A 168 8.69 4.41 -10.54
N THR A 169 9.55 3.43 -10.77
CA THR A 169 10.93 3.70 -11.18
C THR A 169 11.08 3.85 -12.70
N GLY A 170 10.00 3.65 -13.48
CA GLY A 170 9.99 3.85 -14.93
C GLY A 170 11.01 3.00 -15.70
N VAL A 171 11.59 1.99 -15.06
CA VAL A 171 12.58 1.11 -15.66
C VAL A 171 11.84 0.17 -16.60
N ALA A 172 11.94 0.41 -17.91
CA ALA A 172 11.52 -0.58 -18.89
C ALA A 172 12.13 -1.93 -18.51
N ALA A 173 11.31 -2.97 -18.38
CA ALA A 173 11.78 -4.34 -18.20
C ALA A 173 12.51 -4.78 -19.48
N GLY A 174 13.74 -4.29 -19.65
CA GLY A 174 14.60 -4.53 -20.78
C GLY A 174 15.54 -5.68 -20.45
N GLY A 175 15.04 -6.91 -20.59
CA GLY A 175 15.90 -8.01 -20.97
C GLY A 175 16.50 -7.70 -22.34
N GLY A 176 17.81 -7.56 -22.42
CA GLY A 176 18.50 -7.37 -23.69
C GLY A 176 18.33 -8.61 -24.57
N THR A 177 17.70 -8.46 -25.74
CA THR A 177 18.33 -8.67 -27.07
C THR A 177 17.28 -8.51 -28.18
N ASN A 178 17.53 -7.53 -29.05
CA ASN A 178 17.17 -7.39 -30.46
C ASN A 178 15.98 -8.20 -31.03
N GLN A 179 14.81 -7.57 -31.14
CA GLN A 179 13.98 -7.63 -32.35
C GLN A 179 12.89 -6.55 -32.35
N ALA A 180 12.83 -5.79 -33.44
CA ALA A 180 11.83 -4.77 -33.69
C ALA A 180 10.46 -5.43 -33.92
N ALA A 181 9.47 -5.08 -33.10
CA ALA A 181 8.06 -5.25 -33.41
C ALA A 181 7.26 -4.10 -32.78
N ALA A 182 6.38 -3.52 -33.58
CA ALA A 182 5.59 -2.35 -33.26
C ALA A 182 4.52 -2.64 -32.19
N GLY A 183 4.36 -1.70 -31.26
CA GLY A 183 3.08 -1.32 -30.68
C GLY A 183 2.49 -2.22 -29.60
N VAL A 184 3.03 -2.16 -28.38
CA VAL A 184 2.29 -2.06 -27.10
C VAL A 184 3.21 -1.31 -26.13
N ASP A 185 2.76 -0.20 -25.55
CA ASP A 185 3.51 0.58 -24.55
C ASP A 185 3.44 -0.16 -23.19
N GLU A 186 4.06 -1.34 -23.10
CA GLU A 186 4.26 -2.04 -21.83
C GLU A 186 5.45 -1.41 -21.09
N ARG A 187 5.20 -0.25 -20.47
CA ARG A 187 6.01 0.20 -19.35
C ARG A 187 5.78 -0.78 -18.20
N ALA A 188 6.67 -1.74 -18.02
CA ALA A 188 6.73 -2.51 -16.78
C ALA A 188 7.16 -1.56 -15.66
N SER A 189 6.20 -0.83 -15.07
CA SER A 189 6.42 0.04 -13.93
C SER A 189 6.87 -0.82 -12.75
N LEU A 190 8.17 -0.81 -12.50
CA LEU A 190 8.77 -1.48 -11.36
C LEU A 190 8.42 -0.67 -10.11
N LEU A 191 7.54 -1.24 -9.30
CA LEU A 191 6.97 -0.59 -8.13
C LEU A 191 7.80 -1.00 -6.91
N GLN A 192 8.64 -0.08 -6.43
CA GLN A 192 9.43 -0.31 -5.22
C GLN A 192 8.54 -0.11 -3.99
N VAL A 193 8.58 -1.07 -3.06
CA VAL A 193 7.77 -1.04 -1.84
C VAL A 193 8.65 -1.01 -0.61
N ALA A 194 8.54 0.05 0.18
CA ALA A 194 9.15 0.16 1.50
C ALA A 194 8.08 0.16 2.60
N SER A 195 8.32 -0.54 3.72
CA SER A 195 7.40 -0.52 4.86
C SER A 195 8.03 0.02 6.15
N VAL A 196 7.37 0.99 6.77
CA VAL A 196 7.76 1.58 8.06
C VAL A 196 6.64 1.48 9.09
N THR A 197 7.02 1.35 10.36
CA THR A 197 6.11 1.04 11.46
C THR A 197 5.63 2.27 12.23
N GLU A 198 6.24 3.43 11.98
CA GLU A 198 6.00 4.68 12.71
C GLU A 198 5.22 5.72 11.88
N SER A 199 5.81 6.26 10.82
CA SER A 199 5.23 7.32 9.97
C SER A 199 5.71 7.22 8.52
N CYS A 200 4.92 7.69 7.56
CA CYS A 200 5.29 7.72 6.14
C CYS A 200 6.32 8.83 5.85
N HIS A 201 7.59 8.55 6.11
CA HIS A 201 8.67 9.50 5.82
C HIS A 201 8.98 9.54 4.32
N ARG A 202 9.20 10.76 3.80
CA ARG A 202 9.38 11.02 2.36
C ARG A 202 10.80 10.79 1.84
N ASN A 203 11.79 10.61 2.73
CA ASN A 203 13.20 10.45 2.41
C ASN A 203 13.86 9.41 3.32
N LEU A 204 13.41 8.15 3.24
CA LEU A 204 13.92 7.09 4.11
C LEU A 204 15.36 6.69 3.73
N PRO A 205 16.35 6.77 4.64
CA PRO A 205 17.55 5.97 4.49
C PRO A 205 17.18 4.49 4.64
N LEU A 206 17.82 3.61 3.85
CA LEU A 206 17.59 2.15 3.83
C LEU A 206 17.58 1.50 5.23
N SER A 207 18.26 2.09 6.20
CA SER A 207 18.34 1.62 7.59
C SER A 207 17.02 1.64 8.37
N GLY A 208 16.01 2.41 7.94
CA GLY A 208 14.71 2.53 8.59
C GLY A 208 13.60 1.63 8.03
N MET A 209 13.86 0.92 6.93
CA MET A 209 12.85 0.13 6.21
C MET A 209 12.80 -1.31 6.75
N THR A 210 11.59 -1.86 6.91
CA THR A 210 11.42 -3.26 7.32
C THR A 210 11.70 -4.19 6.13
N TRP A 211 11.11 -3.88 4.97
CA TRP A 211 11.29 -4.59 3.72
C TRP A 211 11.42 -3.61 2.57
N THR A 212 12.27 -3.95 1.59
CA THR A 212 12.35 -3.29 0.29
C THR A 212 12.30 -4.37 -0.79
N PHE A 213 11.37 -4.28 -1.72
CA PHE A 213 11.27 -5.20 -2.85
C PHE A 213 10.71 -4.49 -4.07
N ASN A 214 10.91 -5.13 -5.20
CA ASN A 214 10.46 -4.71 -6.51
C ASN A 214 9.26 -5.54 -6.95
N LEU A 215 8.22 -4.87 -7.45
CA LEU A 215 7.02 -5.51 -7.98
C LEU A 215 6.96 -5.34 -9.50
N THR A 216 6.74 -6.45 -10.21
CA THR A 216 6.46 -6.46 -11.65
C THR A 216 5.04 -6.96 -11.86
N SER A 217 4.18 -6.11 -12.44
CA SER A 217 2.82 -6.50 -12.79
C SER A 217 2.82 -7.62 -13.84
N TYR A 218 1.99 -8.64 -13.66
CA TYR A 218 1.80 -9.71 -14.65
C TYR A 218 0.33 -9.98 -14.98
N GLY A 219 -0.59 -9.19 -14.43
CA GLY A 219 -2.01 -9.28 -14.76
C GLY A 219 -2.92 -8.56 -13.78
N GLU A 220 -4.14 -8.29 -14.22
CA GLU A 220 -5.19 -7.72 -13.39
C GLU A 220 -5.90 -8.83 -12.58
N CYS A 221 -6.55 -8.44 -11.49
CA CYS A 221 -7.46 -9.35 -10.82
C CYS A 221 -8.64 -9.60 -11.76
N ALA A 222 -8.74 -10.81 -12.33
CA ALA A 222 -9.89 -11.19 -13.15
C ALA A 222 -11.17 -10.84 -12.40
N GLU A 223 -12.11 -10.16 -13.06
CA GLU A 223 -13.47 -9.96 -12.56
C GLU A 223 -14.06 -11.34 -12.25
N SER A 224 -13.95 -11.77 -11.00
CA SER A 224 -14.56 -13.00 -10.55
C SER A 224 -16.05 -12.70 -10.44
N ALA A 225 -16.75 -12.96 -11.56
CA ALA A 225 -18.18 -12.88 -11.78
C ALA A 225 -18.83 -11.71 -11.05
N SER A 226 -19.18 -10.66 -11.80
CA SER A 226 -20.29 -9.80 -11.42
C SER A 226 -21.36 -10.70 -10.81
N THR A 227 -21.65 -10.52 -9.52
CA THR A 227 -22.97 -10.91 -9.05
C THR A 227 -23.87 -10.20 -10.04
N THR A 228 -24.51 -10.95 -10.94
CA THR A 228 -25.59 -10.45 -11.75
C THR A 228 -26.52 -9.83 -10.73
N LYS A 229 -26.44 -8.50 -10.57
CA LYS A 229 -27.53 -7.72 -10.04
C LYS A 229 -28.59 -8.00 -11.08
N SER A 230 -29.41 -9.00 -10.80
CA SER A 230 -30.63 -9.26 -11.52
C SER A 230 -31.39 -7.95 -11.38
N MET A 231 -31.26 -7.10 -12.39
CA MET A 231 -32.13 -5.95 -12.56
C MET A 231 -33.47 -6.60 -12.84
N VAL A 232 -34.23 -6.84 -11.77
CA VAL A 232 -35.65 -7.13 -11.90
C VAL A 232 -36.21 -5.93 -12.66
N PRO A 233 -36.72 -6.11 -13.89
CA PRO A 233 -37.26 -4.99 -14.63
C PRO A 233 -38.45 -4.47 -13.84
N LEU A 234 -38.44 -3.16 -13.56
CA LEU A 234 -39.54 -2.45 -12.88
C LEU A 234 -40.85 -2.45 -13.70
N SER A 235 -40.92 -3.18 -14.83
CA SER A 235 -42.06 -3.20 -15.74
C SER A 235 -43.20 -4.14 -15.33
N SER A 236 -43.01 -5.02 -14.34
CA SER A 236 -44.05 -6.00 -13.96
C SER A 236 -45.10 -5.47 -12.96
N LEU A 237 -44.86 -4.32 -12.30
CA LEU A 237 -45.82 -3.75 -11.34
C LEU A 237 -46.91 -2.90 -12.00
N VAL A 238 -46.72 -2.43 -13.23
CA VAL A 238 -47.70 -1.57 -13.93
C VAL A 238 -48.88 -2.40 -14.48
N SER A 239 -48.64 -3.65 -14.89
CA SER A 239 -49.68 -4.52 -15.45
C SER A 239 -50.71 -4.98 -14.41
N VAL A 240 -50.33 -5.10 -13.14
CA VAL A 240 -51.24 -5.56 -12.07
C VAL A 240 -52.20 -4.43 -11.67
N ILE A 241 -51.77 -3.18 -11.64
CA ILE A 241 -52.62 -2.04 -11.27
C ILE A 241 -53.72 -1.78 -12.33
N LEU A 242 -53.42 -1.97 -13.62
CA LEU A 242 -54.40 -1.81 -14.69
C LEU A 242 -55.47 -2.90 -14.70
N LEU A 243 -55.15 -4.13 -14.28
CA LEU A 243 -56.13 -5.21 -14.17
C LEU A 243 -57.09 -5.00 -12.99
N PHE A 244 -56.62 -4.47 -11.85
CA PHE A 244 -57.52 -4.13 -10.73
C PHE A 244 -58.43 -2.93 -11.02
N ALA A 245 -57.97 -1.96 -11.80
CA ALA A 245 -58.82 -0.83 -12.21
C ALA A 245 -59.93 -1.23 -13.20
N ALA A 246 -59.68 -2.21 -14.08
CA ALA A 246 -60.66 -2.67 -15.06
C ALA A 246 -61.77 -3.55 -14.46
N VAL A 247 -61.49 -4.27 -13.37
CA VAL A 247 -62.50 -5.13 -12.69
C VAL A 247 -63.50 -4.32 -11.87
N ASN A 248 -63.10 -3.15 -11.34
CA ASN A 248 -63.99 -2.28 -10.55
C ASN A 248 -64.87 -1.32 -11.40
N SER A 249 -64.86 -1.45 -12.73
CA SER A 249 -65.63 -0.61 -13.66
C SER A 249 -66.73 -1.38 -14.42
N ARG A 250 -67.19 -2.52 -13.91
CA ARG A 250 -68.39 -3.21 -14.41
C ARG A 250 -69.40 -3.43 -13.30
#